data_AF-A0A7X5TMB4-F1
#
_entry.id   AF-A0A7X5TMB4-F1
#
_cell.length_a   1.000
_cell.length_b   1.000
_cell.length_c   1.000
_cell.angle_alpha   90.00
_cell.angle_beta   90.00
_cell.angle_gamma   90.00
#
_symmetry.space_group_name_H-M   'P 1'
#
loop_
_entity.id
_entity.type
_entity.pdbx_description
1 polymer ?
#
loop_
_entity_poly.entity_id
_entity_poly.type
_entity_poly.pdbx_seq_one_letter_code
_entity_poly.pdbx_strand_id
1 'polypeptide(L)'
;MGINSTAIERFSLIQQLKSKPDLYLLVSAYTLSNLAFFLSNDMLGIFFEKIGQSESSIGYIISLLGVGGIVGTRISGLLLKKLSAKNLLLFSVMVNFVAFWGFGFLDAKTNHYATYYLLIFLVGTASGVTFFAIRYGVRNIIGFEHVGKATGGIQKISSI
;
A
#
# COMPACT_ATOMS: atom_id res chain seq x y z
N MET A 1 -37.14 17.20 33.46
CA MET A 1 -35.75 17.56 33.13
C MET A 1 -35.26 16.58 32.08
N GLY A 2 -35.28 17.00 30.82
CA GLY A 2 -34.88 16.16 29.69
C GLY A 2 -33.38 15.90 29.75
N ILE A 3 -33.01 14.63 29.83
CA ILE A 3 -31.63 14.19 29.64
C ILE A 3 -31.34 14.47 28.16
N ASN A 4 -30.66 15.59 27.89
CA ASN A 4 -30.07 15.85 26.59
C ASN A 4 -29.07 14.73 26.33
N SER A 5 -29.54 13.72 25.62
CA SER A 5 -28.74 12.75 24.89
C SER A 5 -27.71 13.55 24.09
N THR A 6 -26.49 13.62 24.61
CA THR A 6 -25.32 14.00 23.82
C THR A 6 -25.29 13.00 22.68
N ALA A 7 -25.78 13.43 21.52
CA ALA A 7 -25.64 12.69 20.28
C ALA A 7 -24.14 12.48 20.09
N ILE A 8 -23.67 11.28 20.42
CA ILE A 8 -22.34 10.82 20.07
C ILE A 8 -22.33 10.90 18.55
N GLU A 9 -21.68 11.93 17.99
CA GLU A 9 -21.54 12.09 16.55
C GLU A 9 -21.01 10.76 15.99
N ARG A 10 -21.86 10.03 15.28
CA ARG A 10 -21.46 8.78 14.64
C ARG A 10 -20.45 9.15 13.56
N PHE A 11 -19.19 8.81 13.82
CA PHE A 11 -18.12 8.97 12.84
C PHE A 11 -18.54 8.36 11.48
N SER A 12 -18.67 9.21 10.47
CA SER A 12 -19.00 8.82 9.09
C SER A 12 -17.82 9.10 8.18
N LEU A 13 -17.19 8.04 7.67
CA LEU A 13 -16.05 8.15 6.75
C LEU A 13 -16.42 8.91 5.47
N ILE A 14 -17.61 8.69 4.94
CA ILE A 14 -18.10 9.37 3.71
C ILE A 14 -18.20 10.87 3.94
N GLN A 15 -18.66 11.30 5.13
CA GLN A 15 -18.76 12.71 5.46
C GLN A 15 -17.37 13.34 5.62
N GLN A 16 -16.41 12.63 6.23
CA GLN A 16 -15.02 13.08 6.36
C GLN A 16 -14.32 13.16 4.99
N LEU A 17 -14.59 12.23 4.07
CA LEU A 17 -14.05 12.26 2.71
C LEU A 17 -14.58 13.45 1.91
N LYS A 18 -15.87 13.80 2.07
CA LYS A 18 -16.46 14.97 1.41
C LYS A 18 -15.95 16.30 1.98
N SER A 19 -15.66 16.36 3.28
CA SER A 19 -15.23 17.59 3.94
C SER A 19 -13.72 17.83 3.92
N LYS A 20 -12.91 16.79 3.69
CA LYS A 20 -11.44 16.86 3.73
C LYS A 20 -10.83 16.37 2.41
N PRO A 21 -10.49 17.28 1.47
CA PRO A 21 -9.97 16.89 0.15
C PRO A 21 -8.64 16.12 0.25
N ASP A 22 -7.79 16.44 1.22
CA ASP A 22 -6.54 15.72 1.45
C ASP A 22 -6.76 14.26 1.88
N LEU A 23 -7.82 14.01 2.65
CA LEU A 23 -8.21 12.65 3.03
C LEU A 23 -8.72 11.88 1.81
N TYR A 24 -9.54 12.52 0.98
CA TYR A 24 -10.03 11.92 -0.25
C TYR A 24 -8.88 11.53 -1.18
N LEU A 25 -7.93 12.43 -1.41
CA LEU A 25 -6.74 12.15 -2.24
C LEU A 25 -5.91 10.99 -1.67
N LEU A 26 -5.69 10.97 -0.35
CA LEU A 26 -4.95 9.90 0.32
C LEU A 26 -5.64 8.53 0.16
N VAL A 27 -6.96 8.50 0.30
CA VAL A 27 -7.76 7.27 0.16
C VAL A 27 -7.83 6.80 -1.28
N SER A 28 -8.05 7.71 -2.24
CA SER A 28 -8.06 7.36 -3.67
C SER A 28 -6.72 6.80 -4.13
N ALA A 29 -5.61 7.43 -3.72
CA ALA A 29 -4.27 6.97 -4.05
C ALA A 29 -3.95 5.62 -3.39
N TYR A 30 -4.47 5.36 -2.18
CA TYR A 30 -4.38 4.04 -1.55
C TYR A 30 -5.15 2.98 -2.32
N THR A 31 -6.42 3.24 -2.65
CA THR A 31 -7.26 2.29 -3.38
C THR A 31 -6.63 1.94 -4.72
N LEU A 32 -6.09 2.93 -5.44
CA LEU A 32 -5.38 2.70 -6.69
C LEU A 32 -4.11 1.86 -6.49
N SER A 33 -3.35 2.13 -5.42
CA SER A 33 -2.14 1.35 -5.08
C SER A 33 -2.48 -0.10 -4.71
N ASN A 34 -3.56 -0.33 -3.98
CA ASN A 34 -4.04 -1.67 -3.63
C ASN A 34 -4.54 -2.42 -4.85
N LEU A 35 -5.31 -1.77 -5.72
CA LEU A 35 -5.77 -2.38 -6.97
C LEU A 35 -4.59 -2.79 -7.85
N ALA A 36 -3.60 -1.90 -8.02
CA ALA A 36 -2.39 -2.22 -8.76
C ALA A 36 -1.65 -3.41 -8.14
N PHE A 37 -1.54 -3.47 -6.80
CA PHE A 37 -0.91 -4.58 -6.10
C PHE A 37 -1.67 -5.91 -6.27
N PHE A 38 -3.00 -5.90 -6.18
CA PHE A 38 -3.83 -7.10 -6.41
C PHE A 38 -3.69 -7.63 -7.83
N LEU A 39 -3.86 -6.77 -8.84
CA LEU A 39 -3.68 -7.15 -10.25
C LEU A 39 -2.27 -7.69 -10.52
N SER A 40 -1.29 -7.19 -9.77
CA SER A 40 0.10 -7.61 -9.91
C SER A 40 0.39 -8.96 -9.28
N ASN A 41 -0.29 -9.34 -8.20
CA ASN A 41 -0.14 -10.66 -7.61
C ASN A 41 -0.59 -11.77 -8.57
N ASP A 42 -1.63 -11.53 -9.37
CA ASP A 42 -2.07 -12.47 -10.42
C ASP A 42 -1.08 -12.50 -11.59
N MET A 43 -0.52 -11.36 -11.98
CA MET A 43 0.51 -11.30 -13.02
C MET A 43 1.81 -12.00 -12.60
N LEU A 44 2.16 -11.98 -11.31
CA LEU A 44 3.31 -12.72 -10.80
C LEU A 44 3.14 -14.22 -11.07
N GLY A 45 1.98 -14.82 -10.81
CA GLY A 45 1.70 -16.23 -11.12
C GLY A 45 1.95 -16.60 -12.59
N ILE A 46 1.46 -15.78 -13.53
CA ILE A 46 1.66 -15.95 -14.98
C ILE A 46 3.13 -15.72 -15.39
N PHE A 47 3.84 -14.86 -14.67
CA PHE A 47 5.27 -14.62 -14.88
C PHE A 47 6.11 -15.87 -14.58
N PHE A 48 5.75 -16.65 -13.56
CA PHE A 48 6.51 -17.84 -13.15
C PHE A 48 6.42 -19.01 -14.14
N GLU A 49 5.27 -19.20 -14.79
CA GLU A 49 5.12 -20.16 -15.89
C GLU A 49 6.07 -19.79 -17.05
N LYS A 50 6.20 -18.50 -17.36
CA LYS A 50 7.05 -18.00 -18.44
C LYS A 50 8.56 -18.09 -18.17
N ILE A 51 9.00 -18.02 -16.91
CA ILE A 51 10.43 -18.10 -16.55
C ILE A 51 10.88 -19.51 -16.14
N GLY A 52 9.99 -20.51 -16.19
CA GLY A 52 10.32 -21.92 -15.95
C GLY A 52 10.67 -22.29 -14.51
N GLN A 53 10.17 -21.52 -13.53
CA GLN A 53 10.45 -21.74 -12.10
C GLN A 53 9.40 -22.67 -11.47
N SER A 54 9.82 -23.45 -10.45
CA SER A 54 8.96 -24.41 -9.76
C SER A 54 7.88 -23.72 -8.91
N GLU A 55 6.75 -24.39 -8.70
CA GLU A 55 5.64 -23.90 -7.85
C GLU A 55 6.07 -23.53 -6.42
N SER A 56 7.12 -24.19 -5.89
CA SER A 56 7.73 -23.85 -4.59
C SER A 56 8.27 -22.42 -4.51
N SER A 57 8.51 -21.77 -5.65
CA SER A 57 8.92 -20.36 -5.75
C SER A 57 7.88 -19.41 -5.18
N ILE A 58 6.59 -19.81 -5.15
CA ILE A 58 5.51 -19.02 -4.54
C ILE A 58 5.82 -18.68 -3.08
N GLY A 59 6.38 -19.63 -2.33
CA GLY A 59 6.77 -19.40 -0.93
C GLY A 59 7.83 -18.31 -0.78
N TYR A 60 8.82 -18.27 -1.67
CA TYR A 60 9.86 -17.23 -1.68
C TYR A 60 9.29 -15.86 -2.02
N ILE A 61 8.35 -15.78 -2.96
CA ILE A 61 7.68 -14.53 -3.35
C ILE A 61 6.92 -13.94 -2.17
N ILE A 62 6.04 -14.73 -1.55
CA ILE A 62 5.24 -14.28 -0.41
C ILE A 62 6.15 -13.82 0.73
N SER A 63 7.23 -14.58 0.98
CA SER A 63 8.23 -14.23 1.97
C SER A 63 8.94 -12.91 1.63
N LEU A 64 9.37 -12.70 0.39
CA LEU A 64 10.04 -11.48 -0.07
C LEU A 64 9.12 -10.27 -0.04
N LEU A 65 7.85 -10.42 -0.41
CA LEU A 65 6.85 -9.37 -0.26
C LEU A 65 6.69 -8.99 1.21
N GLY A 66 6.60 -9.97 2.11
CA GLY A 66 6.49 -9.75 3.55
C GLY A 66 7.72 -9.05 4.14
N VAL A 67 8.93 -9.55 3.84
CA VAL A 67 10.20 -8.96 4.29
C VAL A 67 10.37 -7.55 3.73
N GLY A 68 10.08 -7.36 2.44
CA GLY A 68 10.03 -6.04 1.81
C GLY A 68 9.09 -5.11 2.55
N GLY A 69 7.87 -5.54 2.88
CA GLY A 69 6.90 -4.76 3.66
C GLY A 69 7.43 -4.32 5.03
N ILE A 70 8.12 -5.20 5.75
CA ILE A 70 8.77 -4.87 7.02
C ILE A 70 9.86 -3.80 6.81
N VAL A 71 10.68 -3.93 5.78
CA VAL A 71 11.71 -2.95 5.44
C VAL A 71 11.08 -1.61 5.07
N GLY A 72 10.05 -1.60 4.22
CA GLY A 72 9.34 -0.40 3.79
C GLY A 72 8.69 0.37 4.93
N THR A 73 8.06 -0.32 5.87
CA THR A 73 7.48 0.31 7.06
C THR A 73 8.54 0.94 7.96
N ARG A 74 9.73 0.31 8.10
CA ARG A 74 10.86 0.88 8.85
C ARG A 74 11.44 2.11 8.16
N ILE A 75 11.69 2.06 6.85
CA ILE A 75 12.15 3.19 6.05
C ILE A 75 11.19 4.37 6.19
N SER A 76 9.88 4.09 6.16
CA SER A 76 8.83 5.09 6.32
C SER A 76 8.90 5.85 7.64
N GLY A 77 9.09 5.12 8.74
CA GLY A 77 9.25 5.73 10.07
C GLY A 77 10.46 6.66 10.16
N LEU A 78 11.53 6.38 9.42
CA LEU A 78 12.70 7.26 9.33
C LEU A 78 12.44 8.48 8.45
N LEU A 79 11.85 8.27 7.27
CA LEU A 79 11.61 9.32 6.28
C LEU A 79 10.53 10.33 6.71
N LEU A 80 9.57 9.94 7.54
CA LEU A 80 8.54 10.85 8.06
C LEU A 80 9.09 11.95 8.98
N LYS A 81 10.30 11.80 9.50
CA LYS A 81 10.97 12.90 10.21
C LYS A 81 11.30 14.07 9.29
N LYS A 82 11.31 13.84 7.96
CA LYS A 82 11.73 14.79 6.94
C LYS A 82 10.67 15.02 5.83
N LEU A 83 9.74 14.08 5.64
CA LEU A 83 8.76 14.09 4.55
C LEU A 83 7.33 14.04 5.08
N SER A 84 6.40 14.67 4.36
CA SER A 84 4.96 14.54 4.61
C SER A 84 4.44 13.16 4.18
N ALA A 85 3.30 12.74 4.74
CA ALA A 85 2.64 11.46 4.37
C ALA A 85 2.36 11.36 2.86
N LYS A 86 1.96 12.47 2.23
CA LYS A 86 1.74 12.57 0.78
C LYS A 86 3.03 12.29 -0.01
N ASN A 87 4.15 12.89 0.39
CA ASN A 87 5.42 12.69 -0.31
C ASN A 87 5.95 11.26 -0.12
N LEU A 88 5.68 10.66 1.04
CA LEU A 88 5.99 9.25 1.31
C LEU A 88 5.19 8.31 0.40
N LEU A 89 3.90 8.62 0.21
CA LEU A 89 3.02 7.87 -0.68
C LEU A 89 3.49 7.99 -2.14
N LEU A 90 3.86 9.20 -2.58
CA LEU A 90 4.39 9.43 -3.91
C LEU A 90 5.69 8.64 -4.14
N PHE A 91 6.61 8.65 -3.17
CA PHE A 91 7.82 7.83 -3.21
C PHE A 91 7.49 6.34 -3.39
N SER A 92 6.51 5.82 -2.64
CA SER A 92 6.06 4.44 -2.80
C SER A 92 5.54 4.15 -4.21
N VAL A 93 4.69 5.02 -4.76
CA VAL A 93 4.15 4.89 -6.12
C VAL A 93 5.29 4.86 -7.15
N MET A 94 6.32 5.69 -6.98
CA MET A 94 7.49 5.68 -7.88
C MET A 94 8.28 4.38 -7.79
N VAL A 95 8.50 3.85 -6.58
CA VAL A 95 9.18 2.55 -6.41
C VAL A 95 8.39 1.43 -7.07
N ASN A 96 7.07 1.40 -6.87
CA ASN A 96 6.19 0.43 -7.54
C ASN A 96 6.24 0.57 -9.06
N PHE A 97 6.19 1.80 -9.59
CA PHE A 97 6.28 2.04 -11.03
C PHE A 97 7.58 1.47 -11.61
N VAL A 98 8.72 1.72 -10.97
CA VAL A 98 10.03 1.17 -11.41
C VAL A 98 10.02 -0.36 -11.35
N ALA A 99 9.45 -0.94 -10.30
CA ALA A 99 9.39 -2.40 -10.18
C ALA A 99 8.53 -3.05 -11.28
N PHE A 100 7.35 -2.48 -11.57
CA PHE A 100 6.47 -2.96 -12.64
C PHE A 100 7.02 -2.70 -14.03
N TRP A 101 7.69 -1.57 -14.23
CA TRP A 101 8.45 -1.32 -15.45
C TRP A 101 9.51 -2.40 -15.65
N GLY A 102 10.23 -2.78 -14.60
CA GLY A 102 11.17 -3.91 -14.62
C GLY A 102 10.51 -5.21 -15.06
N PHE A 103 9.36 -5.58 -14.48
CA PHE A 103 8.64 -6.79 -14.91
C PHE A 103 8.18 -6.75 -16.37
N GLY A 104 7.77 -5.59 -16.87
CA GLY A 104 7.29 -5.44 -18.25
C GLY A 104 8.37 -5.50 -19.32
N PHE A 105 9.59 -5.05 -19.01
CA PHE A 105 10.66 -4.88 -20.01
C PHE A 105 11.83 -5.86 -19.88
N LEU A 106 11.99 -6.55 -18.75
CA LEU A 106 13.06 -7.54 -18.60
C LEU A 106 12.67 -8.86 -19.27
N ASP A 107 13.44 -9.25 -20.29
CA ASP A 107 13.32 -10.56 -20.93
C ASP A 107 13.93 -11.65 -20.02
N ALA A 108 13.13 -12.68 -19.75
CA ALA A 108 13.49 -13.83 -18.93
C ALA A 108 14.64 -14.66 -19.52
N LYS A 109 14.86 -14.58 -20.84
CA LYS A 109 15.97 -15.30 -21.49
C LYS A 109 17.33 -14.66 -21.26
N THR A 110 17.37 -13.36 -20.97
CA THR A 110 18.61 -12.58 -20.85
C THR A 110 18.91 -12.16 -19.42
N ASN A 111 17.92 -12.17 -18.54
CA ASN A 111 18.04 -11.74 -17.16
C ASN A 111 17.97 -12.91 -16.18
N HIS A 112 18.82 -12.84 -15.14
CA HIS A 112 18.85 -13.84 -14.10
C HIS A 112 17.58 -13.77 -13.22
N TYR A 113 17.08 -14.92 -12.76
CA TYR A 113 15.85 -14.99 -11.94
C TYR A 113 15.93 -14.16 -10.65
N ALA A 114 17.13 -13.96 -10.12
CA ALA A 114 17.39 -13.12 -8.95
C ALA A 114 16.94 -11.65 -9.15
N THR A 115 16.99 -11.14 -10.38
CA THR A 115 16.52 -9.79 -10.70
C THR A 115 15.02 -9.67 -10.43
N TYR A 116 14.23 -10.68 -10.80
CA TYR A 116 12.79 -10.69 -10.52
C TYR A 116 12.50 -10.78 -9.03
N TYR A 117 13.26 -11.58 -8.27
CA TYR A 117 13.12 -11.60 -6.80
C TYR A 117 13.45 -10.25 -6.16
N LEU A 118 14.42 -9.51 -6.69
CA LEU A 118 14.70 -8.14 -6.26
C LEU A 118 13.52 -7.20 -6.58
N LEU A 119 12.92 -7.30 -7.77
CA LEU A 119 11.74 -6.51 -8.12
C LEU A 119 10.55 -6.82 -7.19
N ILE A 120 10.33 -8.09 -6.86
CA ILE A 120 9.30 -8.50 -5.88
C ILE A 120 9.58 -7.86 -4.52
N PHE A 121 10.83 -7.90 -4.06
CA PHE A 121 11.22 -7.26 -2.81
C PHE A 121 10.97 -5.73 -2.82
N LEU A 122 11.21 -5.07 -3.95
CA LEU A 122 10.91 -3.64 -4.12
C LEU A 122 9.40 -3.36 -4.08
N VAL A 123 8.57 -4.19 -4.70
CA VAL A 123 7.10 -4.12 -4.60
C VAL A 123 6.66 -4.28 -3.14
N GLY A 124 7.21 -5.25 -2.42
CA GLY A 124 6.97 -5.44 -0.98
C GLY A 124 7.34 -4.19 -0.18
N THR A 125 8.51 -3.61 -0.47
CA THR A 125 9.00 -2.38 0.17
C THR A 125 8.06 -1.21 -0.07
N ALA A 126 7.64 -0.98 -1.32
CA ALA A 126 6.67 0.05 -1.65
C ALA A 126 5.33 -0.17 -0.91
N SER A 127 4.81 -1.40 -0.90
CA SER A 127 3.58 -1.74 -0.15
C SER A 127 3.68 -1.38 1.33
N GLY A 128 4.81 -1.70 1.98
CA GLY A 128 5.08 -1.31 3.36
C GLY A 128 5.09 0.22 3.56
N VAL A 129 5.66 0.96 2.61
CA VAL A 129 5.67 2.42 2.65
C VAL A 129 4.27 2.99 2.51
N THR A 130 3.49 2.51 1.54
CA THR A 130 2.09 2.91 1.33
C THR A 130 1.26 2.70 2.60
N PHE A 131 1.34 1.49 3.17
CA PHE A 131 0.58 1.14 4.37
C PHE A 131 0.90 2.07 5.55
N PHE A 132 2.19 2.37 5.76
CA PHE A 132 2.60 3.30 6.80
C PHE A 132 2.10 4.71 6.53
N ALA A 133 2.33 5.22 5.32
CA ALA A 133 1.98 6.58 4.91
C ALA A 133 0.49 6.88 5.14
N ILE A 134 -0.38 5.91 4.87
CA ILE A 134 -1.83 6.07 5.03
C ILE A 134 -2.21 6.04 6.49
N ARG A 135 -1.74 5.06 7.27
CA ARG A 135 -2.06 5.02 8.70
C ARG A 135 -1.63 6.30 9.39
N TYR A 136 -0.45 6.81 9.03
CA TYR A 136 0.08 8.06 9.57
C TYR A 136 -0.70 9.29 9.05
N GLY A 137 -0.97 9.36 7.75
CA GLY A 137 -1.71 10.46 7.13
C GLY A 137 -3.16 10.56 7.62
N VAL A 138 -3.87 9.44 7.66
CA VAL A 138 -5.24 9.35 8.19
C VAL A 138 -5.26 9.75 9.67
N ARG A 139 -4.30 9.26 10.46
CA ARG A 139 -4.16 9.67 11.87
C ARG A 139 -4.02 11.19 12.01
N ASN A 140 -3.18 11.82 11.20
CA ASN A 140 -2.95 13.26 11.29
C ASN A 140 -4.17 14.09 10.85
N ILE A 141 -4.97 13.60 9.91
CA ILE A 141 -6.12 14.33 9.36
C ILE A 141 -7.40 14.11 10.19
N ILE A 142 -7.61 12.91 10.71
CA ILE A 142 -8.86 12.49 11.39
C ILE A 142 -8.71 12.46 12.91
N GLY A 143 -7.49 12.40 13.44
CA GLY A 143 -7.23 12.28 14.87
C GLY A 143 -7.17 10.83 15.35
N PHE A 144 -6.51 10.62 16.48
CA PHE A 144 -6.20 9.29 17.01
C PHE A 144 -7.45 8.50 17.42
N GLU A 145 -8.48 9.17 17.94
CA GLU A 145 -9.72 8.54 18.43
C GLU A 145 -10.55 7.86 17.33
N HIS A 146 -10.37 8.29 16.09
CA HIS A 146 -11.18 7.83 14.95
C HIS A 146 -10.35 7.12 13.88
N VAL A 147 -9.03 7.03 14.04
CA VAL A 147 -8.13 6.42 13.05
C VAL A 147 -8.50 4.98 12.75
N GLY A 148 -8.82 4.17 13.77
CA GLY A 148 -9.17 2.76 13.57
C GLY A 148 -10.45 2.57 12.74
N LYS A 149 -11.47 3.39 13.03
CA LYS A 149 -12.74 3.39 12.28
C LYS A 149 -12.52 3.86 10.84
N ALA A 150 -11.69 4.89 10.65
CA ALA A 150 -11.34 5.41 9.34
C ALA A 150 -10.55 4.40 8.51
N THR A 151 -9.47 3.83 9.06
CA THR A 151 -8.66 2.84 8.35
C THR A 151 -9.43 1.57 8.02
N GLY A 152 -10.33 1.13 8.92
CA GLY A 152 -11.20 -0.02 8.66
C GLY A 152 -12.22 0.26 7.56
N GLY A 153 -12.81 1.47 7.53
CA GLY A 153 -13.69 1.88 6.44
C GLY A 153 -12.96 2.03 5.11
N ILE A 154 -11.74 2.57 5.12
CA ILE A 154 -10.87 2.66 3.94
C ILE A 154 -10.54 1.26 3.42
N GLN A 155 -10.17 0.33 4.30
CA GLN A 155 -9.93 -1.06 3.91
C GLN A 155 -11.14 -1.70 3.25
N LYS A 156 -12.36 -1.48 3.78
CA LYS A 156 -13.60 -1.97 3.16
C LYS A 156 -13.83 -1.40 1.76
N ILE A 157 -13.49 -0.14 1.53
CA ILE A 157 -13.61 0.49 0.20
C ILE A 157 -12.57 -0.09 -0.75
N SER A 158 -11.33 -0.28 -0.27
CA SER A 158 -10.21 -0.75 -1.08
C SER A 158 -10.15 -2.28 -1.23
N SER A 159 -11.10 -3.03 -0.63
CA SER A 159 -11.21 -4.49 -0.74
C SER A 159 -12.37 -4.94 -1.66
N ILE A 160 -13.13 -4.00 -2.21
CA ILE A 160 -14.14 -4.21 -3.25
C ILE A 160 -13.43 -4.13 -4.60
#